data_AF-A0A2L1KGS8-F1
#
_entry.id   AF-A0A2L1KGS8-F1
#
_cell.length_a   1.000
_cell.length_b   1.000
_cell.length_c   1.000
_cell.angle_alpha   90.00
_cell.angle_beta   90.00
_cell.angle_gamma   90.00
#
_symmetry.space_group_name_H-M   'P 1'
#
loop_
_entity.id
_entity.type
_entity.pdbx_description
1 polymer ?
#
loop_
_entity_poly.entity_id
_entity_poly.type
_entity_poly.pdbx_seq_one_letter_code
_entity_poly.pdbx_strand_id
1 'polypeptide(L)'
;MVTDSFRGKSAVLQNTSALTVLLKHLAESGWLPHEVLQGSEWLYTPDVTKAQEKILCCDPPVIRLLKNGSNTALIQLDWGESPSRMVVDYTKSWGFEPVIQQALARINGAGVSQ
;
A
#
# COMPACT_ATOMS: atom_id res chain seq x y z
N MET A 1 2.21 -16.58 29.91
CA MET A 1 2.59 -15.56 28.91
C MET A 1 1.74 -15.79 27.67
N VAL A 2 0.66 -15.03 27.49
CA VAL A 2 -0.24 -15.09 26.32
C VAL A 2 -0.61 -13.66 25.99
N THR A 3 0.33 -12.88 25.46
CA THR A 3 0.09 -11.45 25.12
C THR A 3 0.52 -11.08 23.71
N ASP A 4 1.31 -11.91 23.02
CA ASP A 4 1.78 -11.59 21.66
C ASP A 4 0.75 -11.85 20.55
N SER A 5 -0.13 -12.84 20.71
CA SER A 5 -1.04 -13.25 19.62
C SER A 5 -2.17 -12.26 19.33
N PHE A 6 -2.56 -11.42 20.29
CA PHE A 6 -3.60 -10.40 20.09
C PHE A 6 -3.06 -9.13 19.44
N ARG A 7 -1.82 -8.74 19.76
CA ARG A 7 -1.16 -7.55 19.19
C ARG A 7 -0.89 -7.73 17.70
N GLY A 8 -0.43 -8.91 17.29
CA GLY A 8 -0.19 -9.26 15.88
C GLY A 8 -1.47 -9.24 15.02
N LYS A 9 -2.59 -9.79 15.52
CA LYS A 9 -3.86 -9.77 14.77
C LYS A 9 -4.43 -8.36 14.60
N SER A 10 -4.30 -7.51 15.63
CA SER A 10 -4.76 -6.11 15.55
C SER A 10 -3.94 -5.31 14.55
N ALA A 11 -2.61 -5.49 14.53
CA ALA A 11 -1.73 -4.80 13.59
C ALA A 11 -2.02 -5.23 12.15
N VAL A 12 -2.23 -6.52 11.89
CA VAL A 12 -2.60 -7.04 10.56
C VAL A 12 -3.91 -6.44 10.05
N LEU A 13 -4.94 -6.35 10.90
CA LEU A 13 -6.23 -5.74 10.53
C LEU A 13 -6.11 -4.23 10.26
N GLN A 14 -5.32 -3.52 11.07
CA GLN A 14 -5.06 -2.09 10.89
C GLN A 14 -4.28 -1.83 9.60
N ASN A 15 -3.24 -2.62 9.33
CA ASN A 15 -2.42 -2.51 8.12
C ASN A 15 -3.23 -2.88 6.87
N THR A 16 -4.10 -3.89 6.94
CA THR A 16 -5.01 -4.24 5.82
C THR A 16 -5.97 -3.09 5.52
N SER A 17 -6.53 -2.46 6.55
CA SER A 17 -7.42 -1.31 6.39
C SER A 17 -6.68 -0.10 5.80
N ALA A 18 -5.46 0.16 6.26
CA ALA A 18 -4.60 1.22 5.76
C ALA A 18 -4.21 0.99 4.30
N LEU A 19 -3.91 -0.26 3.92
CA LEU A 19 -3.66 -0.64 2.53
C LEU A 19 -4.87 -0.36 1.64
N THR A 20 -6.08 -0.71 2.09
CA THR A 20 -7.30 -0.40 1.34
C THR A 20 -7.47 1.11 1.15
N VAL A 21 -7.21 1.92 2.18
CA VAL A 21 -7.26 3.39 2.08
C VAL A 21 -6.22 3.91 1.09
N LEU A 22 -4.98 3.41 1.17
CA LEU A 22 -3.89 3.77 0.26
C LEU A 22 -4.27 3.48 -1.19
N LEU A 23 -4.60 2.23 -1.52
CA LEU A 23 -4.87 1.81 -2.89
C LEU A 23 -6.09 2.52 -3.49
N LYS A 24 -7.14 2.74 -2.69
CA LYS A 24 -8.31 3.51 -3.13
C LYS A 24 -7.95 4.95 -3.46
N HIS A 25 -7.21 5.64 -2.59
CA HIS A 25 -6.82 7.02 -2.83
C HIS A 25 -5.94 7.18 -4.08
N LEU A 26 -5.01 6.26 -4.29
CA LEU A 26 -4.16 6.22 -5.49
C LEU A 26 -5.02 6.03 -6.74
N ALA A 27 -5.94 5.07 -6.72
CA ALA A 27 -6.83 4.79 -7.85
C ALA A 27 -7.76 5.97 -8.17
N GLU A 28 -8.34 6.62 -7.17
CA GLU A 28 -9.14 7.85 -7.32
C GLU A 28 -8.33 8.99 -7.97
N SER A 29 -7.02 9.03 -7.72
CA SER A 29 -6.09 9.99 -8.31
C SER A 29 -5.56 9.57 -9.70
N GLY A 30 -6.07 8.47 -10.24
CA GLY A 30 -5.71 7.90 -11.54
C GLY A 30 -4.42 7.06 -11.55
N TRP A 31 -3.84 6.78 -10.39
CA TRP A 31 -2.69 5.90 -10.23
C TRP A 31 -3.18 4.49 -9.91
N LEU A 32 -3.25 3.64 -10.93
CA LEU A 32 -3.82 2.31 -10.83
C LEU A 32 -2.72 1.28 -10.59
N PRO A 33 -2.92 0.29 -9.70
CA PRO A 33 -2.05 -0.87 -9.61
C PRO A 33 -1.92 -1.55 -10.96
N HIS A 34 -0.70 -1.90 -11.33
CA HIS A 34 -0.40 -2.63 -12.55
C HIS A 34 0.23 -3.97 -12.24
N GLU A 35 1.22 -3.99 -11.36
CA GLU A 35 1.91 -5.23 -10.95
C GLU A 35 2.33 -5.17 -9.48
N VAL A 36 2.47 -6.34 -8.86
CA VAL A 36 3.06 -6.52 -7.53
C VAL A 36 4.26 -7.45 -7.68
N LEU A 37 5.40 -7.04 -7.12
CA LEU A 37 6.59 -7.87 -7.04
C LEU A 37 6.39 -8.92 -5.92
N GLN A 38 6.36 -10.19 -6.30
CA GLN A 38 6.32 -11.33 -5.39
C GLN A 38 7.60 -12.14 -5.58
N GLY A 39 8.49 -12.12 -4.58
CA GLY A 39 9.83 -12.69 -4.71
C GLY A 39 10.62 -11.97 -5.81
N SER A 40 10.86 -12.66 -6.92
CA SER A 40 11.57 -12.13 -8.09
C SER A 40 10.69 -11.93 -9.33
N GLU A 41 9.37 -12.12 -9.21
CA GLU A 41 8.43 -12.05 -10.33
C GLU A 41 7.45 -10.88 -10.17
N TRP A 42 7.20 -10.18 -11.28
CA TRP A 42 6.14 -9.18 -11.36
C TRP A 42 4.82 -9.86 -11.73
N LEU A 43 3.84 -9.75 -10.85
CA LEU A 43 2.52 -10.33 -11.04
C LEU A 43 1.53 -9.24 -11.41
N TYR A 44 0.92 -9.39 -12.59
CA TYR A 44 -0.09 -8.45 -13.07
C TYR A 44 -1.32 -8.38 -12.14
N THR A 45 -1.77 -7.15 -11.88
CA THR A 45 -2.92 -6.83 -11.03
C THR A 45 -3.85 -5.87 -11.79
N PRO A 46 -4.97 -6.36 -12.34
CA PRO A 46 -5.86 -5.55 -13.18
C PRO A 46 -6.66 -4.49 -12.40
N ASP A 47 -6.76 -4.65 -11.09
CA ASP A 47 -7.56 -3.77 -10.23
C ASP A 47 -7.01 -3.74 -8.78
N VAL A 48 -7.59 -2.83 -7.99
CA VAL A 48 -7.24 -2.62 -6.57
C VAL A 48 -7.47 -3.88 -5.72
N THR A 49 -8.52 -4.64 -5.99
CA THR A 49 -8.85 -5.86 -5.23
C THR A 49 -7.78 -6.92 -5.45
N LYS A 50 -7.39 -7.16 -6.72
CA LYS A 50 -6.34 -8.12 -7.04
C LYS A 50 -4.98 -7.69 -6.50
N ALA A 51 -4.67 -6.40 -6.57
CA ALA A 51 -3.47 -5.86 -5.96
C ALA A 51 -3.44 -6.14 -4.45
N GLN A 52 -4.53 -5.84 -3.74
CA GLN A 52 -4.64 -6.09 -2.31
C GLN A 52 -4.46 -7.58 -1.97
N GLU A 53 -5.14 -8.48 -2.69
CA GLU A 53 -4.98 -9.95 -2.50
C GLU A 53 -3.51 -10.38 -2.66
N LYS A 54 -2.82 -9.88 -3.68
CA LYS A 54 -1.41 -10.23 -3.93
C LYS A 54 -0.49 -9.67 -2.86
N ILE A 55 -0.67 -8.40 -2.52
CA ILE A 55 0.10 -7.71 -1.48
C ILE A 55 0.00 -8.45 -0.14
N LEU A 56 -1.19 -8.89 0.27
CA LEU A 56 -1.40 -9.64 1.51
C LEU A 56 -0.70 -11.02 1.56
N CYS A 57 -0.31 -11.56 0.41
CA CYS A 57 0.43 -12.82 0.27
C CYS A 57 1.94 -12.61 0.06
N CYS A 58 2.44 -11.37 0.12
CA CYS A 58 3.84 -11.01 -0.14
C CYS A 58 4.45 -10.29 1.06
N ASP A 59 5.74 -10.47 1.28
CA ASP A 59 6.48 -9.79 2.35
C ASP A 59 7.96 -9.54 1.96
N PRO A 60 8.44 -8.28 1.89
CA PRO A 60 7.70 -7.03 1.72
C PRO A 60 7.27 -6.81 0.25
N PRO A 61 6.03 -6.37 -0.03
CA PRO A 61 5.56 -6.15 -1.39
C PRO A 61 6.05 -4.83 -2.00
N VAL A 62 6.48 -4.87 -3.27
CA VAL A 62 6.66 -3.68 -4.11
C VAL A 62 5.51 -3.61 -5.11
N ILE A 63 4.88 -2.44 -5.22
CA ILE A 63 3.75 -2.21 -6.12
C ILE A 63 4.20 -1.30 -7.25
N ARG A 64 3.91 -1.68 -8.49
CA ARG A 64 4.00 -0.82 -9.65
C ARG A 64 2.63 -0.23 -9.99
N LEU A 65 2.61 1.09 -10.13
CA LEU A 65 1.43 1.88 -10.47
C LEU A 65 1.63 2.54 -11.83
N LEU A 66 0.57 2.59 -12.61
CA LEU A 66 0.53 3.33 -13.87
C LEU A 66 -0.55 4.41 -13.85
N LYS A 67 -0.26 5.52 -14.53
CA LYS A 67 -1.23 6.58 -14.84
C LYS A 67 -1.14 6.96 -16.31
N ASN A 68 -2.29 7.00 -16.98
CA ASN A 68 -2.40 7.31 -18.42
C ASN A 68 -1.51 6.43 -19.34
N GLY A 69 -1.19 5.19 -18.90
CA GLY A 69 -0.44 4.21 -19.68
C GLY A 69 1.09 4.38 -19.72
N SER A 70 1.65 5.50 -19.29
CA SER A 70 3.10 5.75 -19.36
C SER A 70 3.72 6.29 -18.07
N ASN A 71 2.99 7.07 -17.28
CA ASN A 71 3.51 7.55 -16.01
C ASN A 71 3.59 6.39 -15.03
N THR A 72 4.77 6.19 -14.45
CA THR A 72 5.05 5.04 -13.58
C THR A 72 5.45 5.50 -12.18
N ALA A 73 4.96 4.81 -11.16
CA ALA A 73 5.44 4.92 -9.80
C ALA A 73 5.64 3.53 -9.19
N LEU A 74 6.63 3.39 -8.31
CA LEU A 74 6.84 2.20 -7.50
C LEU A 74 6.66 2.58 -6.04
N ILE A 75 5.96 1.76 -5.27
CA ILE A 75 5.88 1.88 -3.80
C ILE A 75 6.44 0.62 -3.19
N GLN A 76 7.41 0.75 -2.29
CA GLN A 76 7.82 -0.33 -1.41
C GLN A 76 7.02 -0.26 -0.12
N LEU A 77 6.32 -1.35 0.20
CA LEU A 77 5.58 -1.49 1.45
C LEU A 77 6.36 -2.31 2.48
N ASP A 78 6.08 -2.08 3.74
CA ASP A 78 6.47 -2.93 4.87
C ASP A 78 5.25 -3.15 5.76
N TRP A 79 5.03 -4.37 6.21
CA TRP A 79 3.92 -4.73 7.09
C TRP A 79 4.18 -4.40 8.56
N GLY A 80 5.07 -3.43 8.81
CA GLY A 80 5.56 -3.02 10.13
C GLY A 80 4.47 -2.74 11.17
N GLU A 81 4.88 -2.39 12.39
CA GLU A 81 3.98 -2.36 13.55
C GLU A 81 2.82 -1.34 13.48
N SER A 82 2.83 -0.40 12.53
CA SER A 82 1.80 0.62 12.40
C SER A 82 1.47 1.01 10.94
N PRO A 83 0.20 1.34 10.64
CA PRO A 83 -0.24 1.86 9.34
C PRO A 83 0.59 3.02 8.79
N SER A 84 1.04 3.91 9.68
CA SER A 84 1.82 5.10 9.36
C SER A 84 3.22 4.81 8.81
N ARG A 85 3.73 3.59 9.02
CA ARG A 85 5.04 3.14 8.55
C ARG A 85 4.95 2.14 7.40
N MET A 86 3.75 1.94 6.87
CA MET A 86 3.50 0.93 5.84
C MET A 86 4.20 1.24 4.51
N VAL A 87 4.42 2.52 4.17
CA VAL A 87 5.18 2.91 2.97
C VAL A 87 6.61 3.24 3.39
N VAL A 88 7.57 2.44 2.92
CA VAL A 88 9.00 2.59 3.25
C VAL A 88 9.70 3.53 2.29
N ASP A 89 9.45 3.34 1.01
CA ASP A 89 10.08 4.12 -0.07
C ASP A 89 9.17 4.15 -1.30
N TYR A 90 9.39 5.10 -2.19
CA TYR A 90 8.72 5.16 -3.47
C TYR A 90 9.54 5.90 -4.52
N THR A 91 9.48 5.43 -5.77
CA THR A 91 10.05 6.09 -6.94
C THR A 91 8.94 6.51 -7.88
N LYS A 92 9.14 7.58 -8.65
CA LYS A 92 8.01 8.23 -9.31
C LYS A 92 8.32 9.03 -10.56
N SER A 93 7.33 9.05 -11.44
CA SER A 93 7.12 10.07 -12.46
C SER A 93 6.49 11.34 -11.86
N TRP A 94 6.52 12.45 -12.60
CA TRP A 94 5.99 13.74 -12.16
C TRP A 94 4.50 13.67 -11.74
N GLY A 95 4.14 14.38 -10.67
CA GLY A 95 2.76 14.47 -10.17
C GLY A 95 2.33 13.36 -9.19
N PHE A 96 3.18 12.38 -8.89
CA PHE A 96 2.86 11.34 -7.89
C PHE A 96 3.09 11.78 -6.44
N GLU A 97 4.14 12.57 -6.18
CA GLU A 97 4.53 13.03 -4.83
C GLU A 97 3.36 13.61 -4.02
N PRO A 98 2.61 14.61 -4.52
CA PRO A 98 1.52 15.19 -3.74
C PRO A 98 0.41 14.17 -3.45
N VAL A 99 0.22 13.16 -4.32
CA VAL A 99 -0.80 12.12 -4.16
C VAL A 99 -0.41 11.17 -3.03
N ILE A 100 0.82 10.66 -3.02
CA ILE A 100 1.26 9.73 -1.98
C ILE A 100 1.32 10.42 -0.60
N GLN A 101 1.73 11.69 -0.53
CA GLN A 101 1.72 12.46 0.72
C GLN A 101 0.29 12.66 1.26
N GLN A 102 -0.69 12.94 0.40
CA GLN A 102 -2.09 13.03 0.82
C GLN A 102 -2.65 11.68 1.28
N ALA A 103 -2.29 10.59 0.61
CA ALA A 103 -2.68 9.24 1.03
C ALA A 103 -2.15 8.93 2.44
N LEU A 104 -0.87 9.21 2.69
CA LEU A 104 -0.23 8.99 3.98
C LEU A 104 -0.83 9.87 5.07
N ALA A 105 -1.14 11.14 4.78
CA ALA A 105 -1.84 12.01 5.71
C ALA A 105 -3.23 11.47 6.10
N ARG A 106 -3.97 10.88 5.15
CA ARG A 106 -5.27 10.23 5.42
C ARG A 106 -5.12 9.00 6.31
N ILE A 107 -4.13 8.15 6.03
CA ILE A 107 -3.84 6.96 6.85
C ILE A 107 -3.47 7.36 8.29
N ASN A 108 -2.64 8.40 8.43
CA ASN A 108 -2.25 8.92 9.74
C ASN A 108 -3.43 9.56 10.48
N GLY A 109 -4.24 10.37 9.80
CA GLY A 109 -5.42 11.02 10.38
C GLY A 109 -6.52 10.04 10.79
N ALA A 110 -6.72 8.96 10.04
CA ALA A 110 -7.64 7.88 10.37
C ALA A 110 -7.24 7.09 11.64
N GLY A 111 -5.96 7.16 12.05
CA GLY A 111 -5.44 6.55 13.27
C GLY A 111 -5.61 7.40 14.55
N VAL A 112 -6.06 8.66 14.46
CA VAL A 112 -6.20 9.59 15.60
C VAL A 112 -7.62 9.60 16.19
N SER A 113 -8.54 8.82 15.63
CA SER A 113 -9.90 8.68 16.17
C SER A 113 -10.04 7.35 16.93
N GLN A 114 -9.42 7.26 18.12
CA GLN A 114 -9.80 6.32 19.17
C GLN A 114 -9.69 7.00 20.53
#